data_AF-A0AA40HWU7-F1
#
_entry.id   AF-A0AA40HWU7-F1
#
_cell.length_a   1.000
_cell.length_b   1.000
_cell.length_c   1.000
_cell.angle_alpha   90.00
_cell.angle_beta   90.00
_cell.angle_gamma   90.00
#
_symmetry.space_group_name_H-M   'P 1'
#
loop_
_entity.id
_entity.type
_entity.pdbx_description
1 polymer ?
#
loop_
_entity_poly.entity_id
_entity_poly.type
_entity_poly.pdbx_seq_one_letter_code
_entity_poly.pdbx_strand_id
1 'polypeptide(L)'
;MPLLLGVPGAEAFRALGTSGEPAPIAGNHWGSAPVIVFLSTELQALQILQNKKRKNSQLDKNSEIYQEVQAICDTLGVPNSATSDIPLMLNQVESKVKDILSKVQKNHVGKPLLKMDLNLEQTEQLERINDALSCEYECRRRMLMKRLDVTVQSFGWSDRAKVRLFSHLCPVGGTL
;
A
#
# COMPACT_ATOMS: atom_id res chain seq x y z
N MET A 1 -17.05 -23.49 21.70
CA MET A 1 -17.45 -23.76 20.30
C MET A 1 -16.82 -22.71 19.39
N PRO A 2 -15.60 -22.92 18.88
CA PRO A 2 -15.08 -22.10 17.78
C PRO A 2 -15.43 -22.76 16.44
N LEU A 3 -16.04 -21.99 15.55
CA LEU A 3 -16.39 -22.40 14.19
C LEU A 3 -15.15 -22.38 13.30
N LEU A 4 -14.88 -23.52 12.68
CA LEU A 4 -13.90 -23.72 11.62
C LEU A 4 -14.42 -23.04 10.34
N LEU A 5 -13.74 -22.01 9.84
CA LEU A 5 -13.97 -21.50 8.49
C LEU A 5 -12.84 -22.00 7.58
N GLY A 6 -13.15 -23.01 6.79
CA GLY A 6 -12.24 -23.61 5.82
C GLY A 6 -11.88 -22.62 4.71
N VAL A 7 -10.59 -22.56 4.39
CA VAL A 7 -10.06 -21.81 3.25
C VAL A 7 -10.11 -22.73 2.03
N PRO A 8 -10.88 -22.41 0.96
CA PRO A 8 -10.87 -23.19 -0.26
C PRO A 8 -9.74 -22.69 -1.17
N GLY A 9 -8.77 -23.55 -1.48
CA GLY A 9 -7.70 -23.15 -2.41
C GLY A 9 -6.58 -24.15 -2.68
N ALA A 10 -6.73 -25.43 -2.32
CA ALA A 10 -5.64 -26.41 -2.41
C ALA A 10 -5.73 -27.43 -3.56
N GLU A 11 -6.77 -27.42 -4.40
CA GLU A 11 -7.02 -28.52 -5.35
C GLU A 11 -7.14 -28.10 -6.83
N ALA A 12 -6.20 -27.31 -7.37
CA ALA A 12 -6.29 -26.88 -8.77
C ALA A 12 -5.08 -27.15 -9.68
N PHE A 13 -4.04 -27.88 -9.25
CA PHE A 13 -2.82 -28.03 -10.07
C PHE A 13 -2.32 -29.47 -10.18
N ARG A 14 -3.16 -30.38 -10.67
CA ARG A 14 -2.73 -31.72 -11.10
C ARG A 14 -3.32 -32.09 -12.46
N ALA A 15 -2.86 -31.45 -13.54
CA ALA A 15 -2.91 -32.04 -14.87
C ALA A 15 -1.99 -31.31 -15.86
N LEU A 16 -1.32 -32.12 -16.69
CA LEU A 16 -0.47 -31.84 -17.86
C LEU A 16 1.00 -31.45 -17.65
N GLY A 17 1.86 -32.35 -18.11
CA GLY A 17 3.27 -32.12 -18.42
C GLY A 17 3.94 -33.42 -18.88
N THR A 18 3.79 -33.80 -20.15
CA THR A 18 4.64 -34.83 -20.78
C THR A 18 5.86 -34.20 -21.44
N SER A 19 7.01 -34.76 -21.07
CA SER A 19 8.29 -34.87 -21.77
C SER A 19 8.95 -33.64 -22.42
N GLY A 20 10.16 -33.33 -21.97
CA GLY A 20 11.17 -32.58 -22.71
C GLY A 20 12.30 -32.11 -21.79
N GLU A 21 13.42 -32.84 -21.75
CA GLU A 21 14.63 -32.51 -20.98
C GLU A 21 15.21 -31.12 -21.33
N PRO A 22 15.77 -30.37 -20.36
CA PRO A 22 16.61 -29.21 -20.63
C PRO A 22 18.09 -29.42 -20.26
N ALA A 23 18.97 -28.89 -21.12
CA ALA A 23 20.42 -28.76 -20.94
C ALA A 23 20.80 -27.86 -19.74
N PRO A 24 22.02 -27.99 -19.16
CA PRO A 24 22.35 -27.37 -17.89
C PRO A 24 22.99 -25.99 -18.09
N ILE A 25 22.49 -24.96 -17.40
CA ILE A 25 23.29 -23.75 -17.14
C ILE A 25 23.26 -23.46 -15.65
N ALA A 26 24.48 -23.42 -15.09
CA ALA A 26 24.81 -23.09 -13.72
C ALA A 26 24.57 -21.61 -13.41
N GLY A 27 24.27 -21.28 -12.15
CA GLY A 27 24.23 -19.89 -11.71
C GLY A 27 23.41 -19.70 -10.44
N ASN A 28 24.05 -19.19 -9.40
CA ASN A 28 23.56 -19.13 -8.02
C ASN A 28 23.02 -17.73 -7.75
N HIS A 29 21.73 -17.55 -7.43
CA HIS A 29 21.20 -16.26 -6.91
C HIS A 29 19.78 -16.41 -6.32
N TRP A 30 19.63 -16.68 -5.01
CA TRP A 30 18.30 -16.74 -4.34
C TRP A 30 18.32 -16.25 -2.87
N GLY A 31 19.11 -15.23 -2.53
CA GLY A 31 19.25 -14.74 -1.16
C GLY A 31 18.24 -13.66 -0.69
N SER A 32 17.41 -13.11 -1.57
CA SER A 32 16.72 -11.83 -1.30
C SER A 32 15.22 -11.95 -0.98
N ALA A 33 14.57 -13.04 -1.36
CA ALA A 33 13.12 -13.19 -1.22
C ALA A 33 12.61 -13.31 0.24
N PRO A 34 13.29 -14.02 1.17
CA PRO A 34 12.79 -14.20 2.54
C PRO A 34 12.79 -12.90 3.37
N VAL A 35 13.80 -12.04 3.14
CA VAL A 35 13.98 -10.79 3.89
C VAL A 35 12.87 -9.79 3.56
N ILE A 36 12.46 -9.69 2.29
CA ILE A 36 11.39 -8.79 1.86
C ILE A 36 10.04 -9.19 2.49
N VAL A 37 9.76 -10.49 2.56
CA VAL A 37 8.52 -10.99 3.17
C VAL A 37 8.50 -10.69 4.68
N PHE A 38 9.63 -10.88 5.36
CA PHE A 38 9.76 -10.54 6.78
C PHE A 38 9.55 -9.04 7.04
N LEU A 39 10.26 -8.17 6.32
CA LEU A 39 10.14 -6.71 6.48
C LEU A 39 8.73 -6.21 6.17
N SER A 40 8.05 -6.79 5.18
CA SER A 40 6.67 -6.45 4.85
C SER A 40 5.71 -6.83 5.98
N THR A 41 5.93 -7.98 6.62
CA THR A 41 5.10 -8.46 7.74
C THR A 41 5.31 -7.60 8.98
N GLU A 42 6.56 -7.23 9.30
CA GLU A 42 6.90 -6.30 10.39
C GLU A 42 6.28 -4.91 10.18
N LEU A 43 6.40 -4.36 8.96
CA LEU A 43 5.80 -3.07 8.62
C LEU A 43 4.27 -3.10 8.79
N GLN A 44 3.62 -4.17 8.32
CA GLN A 44 2.18 -4.33 8.43
C GLN A 44 1.74 -4.49 9.90
N ALA A 45 2.49 -5.22 10.73
CA ALA A 45 2.24 -5.32 12.16
C ALA A 45 2.35 -3.96 12.87
N LEU A 46 3.38 -3.17 12.54
CA LEU A 46 3.56 -1.81 13.07
C LEU A 46 2.41 -0.88 12.67
N GLN A 47 1.96 -0.93 11.42
CA GLN A 47 0.82 -0.13 10.95
C GLN A 47 -0.48 -0.48 11.68
N ILE A 48 -0.73 -1.77 11.95
CA ILE A 48 -1.90 -2.22 12.72
C ILE A 48 -1.85 -1.67 14.15
N LEU A 49 -0.68 -1.69 14.80
CA LEU A 49 -0.49 -1.14 16.15
C LEU A 49 -0.69 0.38 16.20
N GLN A 50 -0.18 1.11 15.21
CA GLN A 50 -0.38 2.56 15.10
C GLN A 50 -1.85 2.93 14.91
N ASN A 51 -2.57 2.21 14.03
CA ASN A 51 -4.00 2.44 13.81
C ASN A 51 -4.85 2.05 15.04
N LYS A 52 -4.45 1.02 15.79
CA LYS A 52 -5.13 0.65 17.03
C LYS A 52 -4.95 1.72 18.13
N LYS A 53 -3.76 2.34 18.22
CA LYS A 53 -3.52 3.48 19.12
C LYS A 53 -4.44 4.67 18.79
N ARG A 54 -4.62 4.99 17.50
CA ARG A 54 -5.56 6.04 17.04
C ARG A 54 -7.02 5.73 17.39
N LYS A 55 -7.45 4.48 17.31
CA LYS A 55 -8.83 4.09 17.67
C LYS A 55 -9.11 4.10 19.17
N ASN A 56 -8.10 3.82 20.01
CA ASN A 56 -8.25 3.86 21.46
C ASN A 56 -8.31 5.30 22.03
N SER A 57 -7.93 6.34 21.27
CA SER A 57 -8.05 7.75 21.65
C SER A 57 -9.39 8.40 21.27
N GLN A 58 -10.32 7.67 20.67
CA GLN A 58 -11.64 8.15 20.20
C GLN A 58 -12.60 8.59 21.34
N LEU A 59 -12.15 8.62 22.60
CA LEU A 59 -12.94 9.04 23.75
C LEU A 59 -12.90 10.56 24.02
N ASP A 60 -12.12 11.34 23.25
CA ASP A 60 -12.08 12.79 23.39
C ASP A 60 -12.02 13.47 22.01
N LYS A 61 -13.18 13.92 21.50
CA LYS A 61 -13.31 14.56 20.18
C LYS A 61 -12.45 15.82 20.05
N ASN A 62 -12.19 16.52 21.16
CA ASN A 62 -11.31 17.70 21.16
C ASN A 62 -9.84 17.30 20.96
N SER A 63 -9.45 16.12 21.47
CA SER A 63 -8.12 15.55 21.24
C SER A 63 -7.93 15.14 19.78
N GLU A 64 -8.95 14.60 19.13
CA GLU A 64 -8.89 14.21 17.71
C GLU A 64 -8.72 15.42 16.79
N ILE A 65 -9.53 16.47 16.97
CA ILE A 65 -9.41 17.70 16.17
C ILE A 65 -8.03 18.34 16.37
N TYR A 66 -7.54 18.41 17.60
CA TYR A 66 -6.21 18.93 17.89
C TYR A 66 -5.12 18.11 17.20
N GLN A 67 -5.21 16.78 17.24
CA GLN A 67 -4.26 15.88 16.57
C GLN A 67 -4.24 16.06 15.05
N GLU A 68 -5.40 16.24 14.42
CA GLU A 68 -5.49 16.49 12.98
C GLU A 68 -4.87 17.85 12.60
N VAL A 69 -5.17 18.91 13.35
CA VAL A 69 -4.57 20.24 13.12
C VAL A 69 -3.06 20.20 13.36
N GLN A 70 -2.61 19.46 14.38
CA GLN A 70 -1.19 19.24 14.65
C GLN A 70 -0.50 18.48 13.51
N ALA A 71 -1.14 17.44 12.95
CA ALA A 71 -0.60 16.71 11.80
C ALA A 71 -0.46 17.61 10.56
N ILE A 72 -1.38 18.55 10.36
CA ILE A 72 -1.28 19.57 9.30
C ILE A 72 -0.07 20.48 9.56
N CYS A 73 0.10 20.99 10.78
CA CYS A 73 1.25 21.80 11.17
C CYS A 73 2.58 21.07 10.91
N ASP A 74 2.68 19.81 11.33
CA ASP A 74 3.87 18.98 11.13
C ASP A 74 4.18 18.78 9.63
N THR A 75 3.14 18.50 8.83
CA THR A 75 3.26 18.31 7.37
C THR A 75 3.73 19.57 6.66
N LEU A 76 3.28 20.74 7.11
CA LEU A 76 3.65 22.04 6.55
C LEU A 76 4.95 22.61 7.15
N GLY A 77 5.55 21.93 8.13
CA GLY A 77 6.74 22.40 8.85
C GLY A 77 6.48 23.70 9.62
N VAL A 78 5.26 23.86 10.14
CA VAL A 78 4.91 24.96 11.06
C VAL A 78 5.45 24.59 12.44
N PRO A 79 6.25 25.46 13.10
CA PRO A 79 6.76 25.17 14.43
C PRO A 79 5.62 25.04 15.43
N ASN A 80 5.65 24.00 16.26
CA ASN A 80 4.63 23.73 17.26
C ASN A 80 4.66 24.85 18.31
N SER A 81 3.67 25.74 18.25
CA SER A 81 3.40 26.63 19.37
C SER A 81 2.95 25.77 20.53
N ALA A 82 3.55 25.93 21.71
CA ALA A 82 3.15 25.24 22.94
C ALA A 82 1.71 25.56 23.41
N THR A 83 0.95 26.29 22.60
CA THR A 83 -0.41 26.72 22.84
C THR A 83 -1.39 25.72 22.23
N SER A 84 -2.31 25.19 23.04
CA SER A 84 -3.35 24.26 22.58
C SER A 84 -4.52 24.95 21.84
N ASP A 85 -4.29 26.14 21.29
CA ASP A 85 -5.33 27.03 20.74
C ASP A 85 -5.50 26.81 19.23
N ILE A 86 -6.57 26.09 18.85
CA ILE A 86 -6.85 25.65 17.48
C ILE A 86 -6.98 26.82 16.48
N PRO A 87 -7.73 27.91 16.77
CA PRO A 87 -7.82 29.06 15.87
C PRO A 87 -6.46 29.69 15.56
N LEU A 88 -5.57 29.78 16.55
CA LEU A 88 -4.22 30.32 16.38
C LEU A 88 -3.37 29.41 15.48
N MET A 89 -3.45 28.09 15.67
CA MET A 89 -2.77 27.12 14.80
C MET A 89 -3.27 27.20 13.36
N LEU A 90 -4.59 27.33 13.14
CA LEU A 90 -5.17 27.48 11.81
C LEU A 90 -4.70 28.78 11.12
N ASN A 91 -4.58 29.88 11.85
CA ASN A 91 -4.01 31.13 11.31
C ASN A 91 -2.53 30.97 10.91
N GLN A 92 -1.75 30.21 11.69
CA GLN A 92 -0.37 29.90 11.34
C GLN A 92 -0.28 29.03 10.08
N VAL A 93 -1.16 28.02 9.97
CA VAL A 93 -1.30 27.19 8.77
C VAL A 93 -1.65 28.04 7.56
N GLU A 94 -2.65 28.92 7.66
CA GLU A 94 -3.04 29.81 6.57
C GLU A 94 -1.87 30.70 6.11
N SER A 95 -1.16 31.31 7.06
CA SER A 95 0.02 32.14 6.79
C SER A 95 1.12 31.34 6.08
N LYS A 96 1.40 30.12 6.56
CA LYS A 96 2.39 29.23 5.95
C LYS A 96 2.01 28.82 4.54
N VAL A 97 0.73 28.49 4.29
CA VAL A 97 0.22 28.14 2.97
C VAL A 97 0.37 29.32 2.02
N LYS A 98 0.05 30.55 2.45
CA LYS A 98 0.26 31.77 1.65
C LYS A 98 1.73 32.01 1.33
N ASP A 99 2.64 31.83 2.30
CA ASP A 99 4.09 31.94 2.09
C ASP A 99 4.60 30.91 1.07
N ILE A 100 4.22 29.64 1.22
CA ILE A 100 4.56 28.58 0.27
C ILE A 100 4.05 28.92 -1.12
N LEU A 101 2.77 29.31 -1.24
CA LEU A 101 2.15 29.64 -2.52
C LEU A 101 2.84 30.83 -3.20
N SER A 102 3.35 31.80 -2.43
CA SER A 102 4.09 32.95 -2.98
C SER A 102 5.45 32.56 -3.58
N LYS A 103 6.06 31.47 -3.10
CA LYS A 103 7.35 30.94 -3.57
C LYS A 103 7.19 29.98 -4.76
N VAL A 104 5.98 29.46 -4.96
CA VAL A 104 5.66 28.57 -6.08
C VAL A 104 5.62 29.40 -7.38
N GLN A 105 6.35 28.95 -8.40
CA GLN A 105 6.33 29.60 -9.71
C GLN A 105 4.91 29.61 -10.27
N LYS A 106 4.48 30.72 -10.90
CA LYS A 106 3.11 30.88 -11.45
C LYS A 106 2.66 29.79 -12.44
N ASN A 107 3.62 29.02 -12.98
CA ASN A 107 3.37 27.93 -13.94
C ASN A 107 3.64 26.53 -13.35
N HIS A 108 3.84 26.40 -12.03
CA HIS A 108 4.16 25.12 -11.40
C HIS A 108 3.03 24.10 -11.57
N VAL A 109 1.81 24.57 -11.37
CA VAL A 109 0.59 23.88 -11.81
C VAL A 109 0.27 24.49 -13.17
N GLY A 110 0.21 23.66 -14.21
CA GLY A 110 -0.06 24.13 -15.57
C GLY A 110 -1.38 24.92 -15.68
N LYS A 111 -1.69 25.38 -16.89
CA LYS A 111 -2.96 26.10 -17.13
C LYS A 111 -4.15 25.24 -16.64
N PRO A 112 -5.09 25.81 -15.86
CA PRO A 112 -6.28 25.09 -15.45
C PRO A 112 -6.99 24.49 -16.67
N LEU A 113 -7.32 23.20 -16.60
CA LEU A 113 -8.06 22.50 -17.65
C LEU A 113 -9.50 23.04 -17.76
N LEU A 114 -10.08 23.40 -16.61
CA LEU A 114 -11.39 24.03 -16.50
C LEU A 114 -11.20 25.50 -16.11
N LYS A 115 -11.80 26.40 -16.89
CA LYS A 115 -11.77 27.86 -16.66
C LYS A 115 -13.14 28.45 -16.34
N MET A 116 -14.18 27.61 -16.34
CA MET A 116 -15.55 27.99 -16.05
C MET A 116 -15.91 27.53 -14.65
N ASP A 117 -16.68 28.35 -13.95
CA ASP A 117 -17.31 27.94 -12.71
C ASP A 117 -18.43 26.94 -13.03
N LEU A 118 -18.46 25.84 -12.28
CA LEU A 118 -19.46 24.80 -12.45
C LEU A 118 -20.69 25.11 -11.63
N ASN A 119 -21.87 24.90 -12.21
CA ASN A 119 -23.09 24.88 -11.42
C ASN A 119 -23.20 23.57 -10.61
N LEU A 120 -24.22 23.47 -9.75
CA LEU A 120 -24.39 22.30 -8.87
C LEU A 120 -24.52 20.99 -9.65
N GLU A 121 -25.35 20.97 -10.70
CA GLU A 121 -25.59 19.79 -11.54
C GLU A 121 -24.33 19.34 -12.29
N GLN A 122 -23.56 20.29 -12.82
CA GLN A 122 -22.29 20.03 -13.50
C GLN A 122 -21.23 19.50 -12.54
N THR A 123 -21.20 20.01 -11.30
CA THR A 123 -20.30 19.54 -10.25
C THR A 123 -20.63 18.10 -9.87
N GLU A 124 -21.90 17.79 -9.69
CA GLU A 124 -22.37 16.44 -9.39
C GLU A 124 -22.04 15.46 -10.55
N GLN A 125 -22.24 15.89 -11.80
CA GLN A 125 -21.86 15.09 -12.96
C GLN A 125 -20.35 14.85 -13.04
N LEU A 126 -19.53 15.87 -12.72
CA LEU A 126 -18.08 15.73 -12.70
C LEU A 126 -17.62 14.75 -11.61
N GLU A 127 -18.26 14.80 -10.43
CA GLU A 127 -18.01 13.87 -9.33
C GLU A 127 -18.33 12.43 -9.75
N ARG A 128 -19.48 12.19 -10.39
CA ARG A 128 -19.84 10.87 -10.94
C ARG A 128 -18.80 10.34 -11.93
N ILE A 129 -18.30 11.20 -12.82
CA ILE A 129 -17.25 10.83 -13.79
C ILE A 129 -15.95 10.48 -13.05
N ASN A 130 -15.56 11.31 -12.09
CA ASN A 130 -14.35 11.10 -11.29
C ASN A 130 -14.42 9.77 -10.51
N ASP A 131 -15.57 9.44 -9.95
CA ASP A 131 -15.77 8.18 -9.21
C ASP A 131 -15.64 6.96 -10.13
N ALA A 132 -16.24 7.01 -11.32
CA ALA A 132 -16.12 5.96 -12.31
C ALA A 132 -14.66 5.75 -12.74
N LEU A 133 -13.95 6.85 -13.08
CA LEU A 133 -12.54 6.80 -13.46
C LEU A 133 -11.65 6.30 -12.33
N SER A 134 -11.92 6.72 -11.10
CA SER A 134 -11.19 6.27 -9.91
C SER A 134 -11.38 4.77 -9.69
N CYS A 135 -12.61 4.26 -9.84
CA CYS A 135 -12.91 2.84 -9.74
C CYS A 135 -12.17 2.01 -10.81
N GLU A 136 -12.15 2.47 -12.07
CA GLU A 136 -11.43 1.81 -13.15
C GLU A 136 -9.91 1.81 -12.91
N TYR A 137 -9.36 2.95 -12.50
CA TYR A 137 -7.95 3.08 -12.18
C TYR A 137 -7.55 2.11 -11.06
N GLU A 138 -8.34 2.03 -10.00
CA GLU A 138 -8.14 1.10 -8.89
C GLU A 138 -8.23 -0.37 -9.32
N CYS A 139 -9.18 -0.70 -10.19
CA CYS A 139 -9.29 -2.03 -10.78
C CYS A 139 -8.02 -2.39 -11.57
N ARG A 140 -7.56 -1.48 -12.44
CA ARG A 140 -6.35 -1.66 -13.25
C ARG A 140 -5.11 -1.78 -12.37
N ARG A 141 -4.98 -0.96 -11.34
CA ARG A 141 -3.87 -1.02 -10.37
C ARG A 141 -3.80 -2.39 -9.71
N ARG A 142 -4.93 -2.91 -9.20
CA ARG A 142 -4.99 -4.26 -8.60
C ARG A 142 -4.65 -5.36 -9.60
N MET A 143 -5.16 -5.27 -10.82
CA MET A 143 -4.86 -6.24 -11.88
C MET A 143 -3.38 -6.28 -12.24
N LEU A 144 -2.76 -5.11 -12.39
CA LEU A 144 -1.32 -4.99 -12.69
C LEU A 144 -0.46 -5.54 -11.55
N MET A 145 -0.80 -5.23 -10.30
CA MET A 145 -0.11 -5.79 -9.13
C MET A 145 -0.24 -7.32 -9.09
N LYS A 146 -1.45 -7.85 -9.31
CA LYS A 146 -1.65 -9.30 -9.34
C LYS A 146 -0.87 -9.98 -10.46
N ARG A 147 -0.80 -9.35 -11.64
CA ARG A 147 0.01 -9.87 -12.76
C ARG A 147 1.49 -9.90 -12.42
N LEU A 148 1.99 -8.85 -11.75
CA LEU A 148 3.37 -8.82 -11.26
C LEU A 148 3.63 -9.97 -10.29
N ASP A 149 2.75 -10.19 -9.31
CA ASP A 149 2.87 -11.28 -8.34
C ASP A 149 2.92 -12.65 -9.03
N VAL A 150 1.99 -12.92 -9.94
CA VAL A 150 1.94 -14.19 -10.67
C VAL A 150 3.21 -14.38 -11.52
N THR A 151 3.72 -13.31 -12.11
CA THR A 151 4.99 -13.36 -12.87
C THR A 151 6.16 -13.70 -11.96
N VAL A 152 6.27 -13.06 -10.79
CA VAL A 152 7.33 -13.37 -9.80
C VAL A 152 7.19 -14.80 -9.28
N GLN A 153 5.97 -15.25 -8.98
CA GLN A 153 5.69 -16.60 -8.51
C GLN A 153 6.03 -17.67 -9.54
N SER A 154 5.86 -17.38 -10.84
CA SER A 154 6.18 -18.32 -11.92
C SER A 154 7.65 -18.76 -11.93
N PHE A 155 8.58 -17.92 -11.47
CA PHE A 155 10.00 -18.30 -11.35
C PHE A 155 10.22 -19.41 -10.31
N GLY A 156 9.34 -19.52 -9.31
CA GLY A 156 9.37 -20.54 -8.27
C GLY A 156 8.68 -21.85 -8.63
N TRP A 157 8.02 -21.95 -9.79
CA TRP A 157 7.24 -23.12 -10.20
C TRP A 157 8.00 -24.11 -11.08
N SER A 158 9.24 -23.81 -11.46
CA SER A 158 10.10 -24.80 -12.11
C SER A 158 10.39 -25.96 -11.14
N ASP A 159 10.48 -27.19 -11.65
CA ASP A 159 10.86 -28.34 -10.80
C ASP A 159 12.23 -28.14 -10.14
N ARG A 160 13.10 -27.32 -10.74
CA ARG A 160 14.37 -26.85 -10.16
C ARG A 160 14.22 -25.95 -8.92
N ALA A 161 13.13 -25.21 -8.80
CA ALA A 161 12.83 -24.36 -7.64
C ALA A 161 12.14 -25.15 -6.51
N LYS A 162 11.27 -26.12 -6.83
CA LYS A 162 10.67 -27.03 -5.84
C LYS A 162 11.72 -27.88 -5.12
N VAL A 163 12.71 -28.42 -5.83
CA VAL A 163 13.73 -29.31 -5.26
C VAL A 163 14.62 -28.59 -4.22
N ARG A 164 14.84 -27.28 -4.32
CA ARG A 164 15.63 -26.51 -3.32
C ARG A 164 14.82 -26.04 -2.12
N LEU A 165 13.50 -25.88 -2.25
CA LEU A 165 12.63 -25.47 -1.15
C LEU A 165 12.26 -26.66 -0.26
N PHE A 166 12.08 -27.86 -0.85
CA PHE A 166 11.67 -29.06 -0.13
C PHE A 166 12.82 -29.91 0.43
N SER A 167 14.06 -29.76 -0.04
CA SER A 167 15.23 -30.50 0.47
C SER A 167 15.70 -30.08 1.87
N HIS A 168 15.22 -28.95 2.39
CA HIS A 168 15.54 -28.48 3.75
C HIS A 168 14.49 -28.85 4.81
N LEU A 169 13.37 -29.48 4.42
CA LEU A 169 12.26 -29.82 5.32
C LEU A 169 12.17 -31.31 5.67
N CYS A 170 13.01 -32.16 5.10
CA CYS A 170 13.10 -33.56 5.49
C CYS A 170 14.58 -34.00 5.48
N PRO A 171 15.21 -34.21 6.66
CA PRO A 171 16.47 -34.92 6.69
C PRO A 171 16.17 -36.35 6.23
N VAL A 172 16.72 -36.72 5.08
CA VAL A 172 16.72 -38.11 4.62
C VAL A 172 17.32 -38.95 5.75
N GLY A 173 16.49 -39.83 6.31
CA GLY A 173 16.93 -40.84 7.26
C GLY A 173 18.07 -41.63 6.64
N GLY A 174 19.25 -41.52 7.26
CA GLY A 174 20.40 -42.33 6.94
C GLY A 174 20.11 -43.78 7.27
N THR A 175 20.20 -44.63 6.26
CA THR A 175 20.17 -46.09 6.35
C THR A 175 21.50 -46.58 6.93
N LEU A 176 21.42 -47.46 7.94
CA LEU A 176 22.37 -48.57 8.14
C LEU A 176 21.52 -49.84 8.25
#